data_AF-A0A924BXS6-F1
#
_entry.id   AF-A0A924BXS6-F1
#
_cell.length_a   1.000
_cell.length_b   1.000
_cell.length_c   1.000
_cell.angle_alpha   90.00
_cell.angle_beta   90.00
_cell.angle_gamma   90.00
#
_symmetry.space_group_name_H-M   'P 1'
#
loop_
_entity.id
_entity.type
_entity.pdbx_description
1 polymer ?
#
loop_
_entity_poly.entity_id
_entity_poly.type
_entity_poly.pdbx_seq_one_letter_code
_entity_poly.pdbx_strand_id
1 'polypeptide(L)' 'MTARLVLVYNADAGIVAGLFDLAHKLVSPATYPCSLCGVTYGSFGMNRQWRDYLSSLALPVAFFHRPDFLAAYPAFA' A
#
# COMPACT_ATOMS: atom_id res chain seq x y z
N MET A 1 -10.79 -2.10 23.98
CA MET A 1 -9.76 -1.84 22.95
C MET A 1 -10.27 -2.38 21.63
N THR A 2 -10.37 -1.54 20.60
CA THR A 2 -10.86 -1.98 19.28
C THR A 2 -9.67 -2.40 18.44
N ALA A 3 -9.67 -3.64 17.96
CA ALA A 3 -8.65 -4.14 17.03
C ALA A 3 -8.75 -3.38 15.69
N ARG A 4 -7.60 -3.14 15.05
CA ARG A 4 -7.52 -2.49 13.73
C ARG A 4 -6.52 -3.21 12.84
N LEU A 5 -6.76 -3.21 11.54
CA LEU A 5 -5.83 -3.71 10.53
C LEU A 5 -4.99 -2.53 10.03
N VAL A 6 -3.67 -2.67 10.10
CA VAL A 6 -2.74 -1.67 9.57
C VAL A 6 -2.01 -2.29 8.39
N LEU A 7 -2.24 -1.74 7.20
CA LEU A 7 -1.56 -2.14 5.97
C LEU A 7 -0.40 -1.18 5.71
N VAL A 8 0.82 -1.69 5.85
CA VAL A 8 2.05 -0.93 5.63
C VAL A 8 2.65 -1.31 4.28
N TYR A 9 2.62 -0.37 3.35
CA TYR A 9 3.16 -0.53 2.01
C TYR A 9 4.65 -0.19 2.02
N ASN A 10 5.49 -1.12 1.54
CA ASN A 10 6.92 -0.91 1.38
C ASN A 10 7.22 0.01 0.18
N ALA A 11 6.76 1.25 0.28
CA ALA A 11 6.98 2.32 -0.67
C ALA A 11 7.22 3.62 0.10
N ASP A 12 7.88 4.58 -0.53
CA ASP A 12 8.06 5.92 0.03
C ASP A 12 6.91 6.83 -0.39
N ALA A 13 6.46 7.72 0.51
CA ALA A 13 5.27 8.56 0.34
C ALA A 13 5.29 9.43 -0.94
N GLY A 14 6.47 9.77 -1.46
CA GLY A 14 6.65 10.55 -2.70
C GLY A 14 6.51 9.76 -4.01
N ILE A 15 6.56 8.43 -3.98
CA ILE A 15 6.60 7.60 -5.21
C ILE A 15 5.20 7.40 -5.83
N VAL A 16 4.11 7.63 -5.09
CA VAL A 16 2.74 7.32 -5.53
C VAL A 16 1.83 8.56 -5.61
N ALA A 17 2.29 9.73 -5.17
CA ALA A 17 1.46 10.95 -5.11
C ALA A 17 1.10 11.57 -6.48
N GLY A 18 1.54 10.99 -7.61
CA GLY A 18 1.18 11.57 -8.91
C GLY A 18 1.33 10.65 -10.11
N LEU A 19 2.52 10.15 -10.40
CA LEU A 19 2.83 9.79 -11.80
C LEU A 19 4.16 9.04 -11.92
N PHE A 20 4.22 7.79 -11.43
CA PHE A 20 5.20 6.80 -11.90
C PHE A 20 4.43 5.53 -12.30
N ASP A 21 3.46 5.65 -13.19
CA ASP A 21 3.62 5.82 -14.63
C ASP A 21 4.25 4.57 -15.27
N LEU A 22 3.41 3.95 -16.08
CA LEU A 22 3.50 2.70 -16.85
C LEU A 22 4.91 2.26 -17.33
N ALA A 23 5.84 3.19 -17.49
CA ALA A 23 7.17 2.99 -18.06
C ALA A 23 8.12 2.13 -17.21
N HIS A 24 8.16 2.29 -15.87
CA HIS A 24 9.09 1.48 -15.04
C HIS A 24 8.56 0.07 -14.71
N LYS A 25 7.24 -0.17 -14.84
CA LYS A 25 6.63 -1.51 -14.67
C LYS A 25 7.08 -2.51 -15.76
N LEU A 26 7.50 -2.01 -16.93
CA LEU A 26 7.90 -2.80 -18.08
C LEU A 26 9.43 -3.06 -18.16
N VAL A 27 10.25 -2.24 -17.48
CA VAL A 27 11.72 -2.26 -17.65
C VAL A 27 12.41 -3.17 -16.63
N SER A 28 11.90 -3.29 -15.40
CA SER A 28 12.42 -4.25 -14.43
C SER A 28 11.41 -4.54 -13.30
N PRO A 29 10.59 -5.61 -13.42
CA PRO A 29 9.71 -6.06 -12.35
C PRO A 29 10.47 -6.38 -11.05
N ALA A 30 11.75 -6.74 -11.15
CA ALA A 30 12.62 -7.08 -10.03
C ALA A 30 13.01 -5.88 -9.15
N THR A 31 12.87 -4.64 -9.63
CA THR A 31 13.13 -3.42 -8.85
C THR A 31 11.86 -2.74 -8.34
N TYR A 32 10.68 -3.36 -8.50
CA TYR A 32 9.45 -2.81 -7.92
C TYR A 32 9.44 -3.12 -6.41
N PRO A 33 9.60 -2.12 -5.53
CA PRO A 33 9.96 -2.37 -4.13
C PRO A 33 8.79 -2.90 -3.29
N CYS A 34 7.56 -2.90 -3.83
CA CYS A 34 6.35 -3.11 -3.07
C CYS A 34 5.49 -4.26 -3.63
N SER A 35 5.77 -5.50 -3.21
CA SER A 35 4.95 -6.67 -3.56
C SER A 35 3.48 -6.50 -3.16
N LEU A 36 3.21 -5.86 -2.01
CA LEU A 36 1.85 -5.57 -1.56
C LEU A 36 1.10 -4.64 -2.53
N CYS A 37 1.79 -3.63 -3.09
CA CYS A 37 1.22 -2.74 -4.10
C CYS A 37 0.85 -3.54 -5.36
N GLY A 38 1.72 -4.48 -5.78
CA GLY A 38 1.51 -5.31 -6.96
C GLY A 38 0.29 -6.24 -6.87
N VAL A 39 -0.04 -6.73 -5.67
CA VAL A 39 -1.22 -7.61 -5.47
C VAL A 39 -2.50 -6.84 -5.13
N THR A 40 -2.41 -5.60 -4.65
CA THR A 40 -3.59 -4.81 -4.20
C THR A 40 -4.00 -3.70 -5.16
N TYR A 41 -3.14 -3.27 -6.09
CA TYR A 41 -3.41 -2.21 -7.07
C TYR A 41 -3.09 -2.64 -8.51
N GLY A 42 -3.97 -2.29 -9.45
CA GLY A 42 -3.80 -2.44 -10.90
C GLY A 42 -3.58 -1.09 -11.60
N SER A 43 -3.66 -1.08 -12.94
CA SER A 43 -3.49 0.13 -13.76
C SER A 43 -4.54 1.22 -13.51
N PHE A 44 -5.69 0.85 -12.94
CA PHE A 44 -6.83 1.75 -12.71
C PHE A 44 -7.12 1.96 -11.21
N GLY A 45 -6.14 1.71 -10.34
CA GLY A 45 -6.28 1.86 -8.89
C GLY A 45 -6.47 0.53 -8.17
N MET A 46 -7.07 0.58 -6.97
CA MET A 46 -7.19 -0.58 -6.08
C MET A 46 -8.00 -1.71 -6.73
N ASN A 47 -7.48 -2.93 -6.66
CA ASN A 47 -8.15 -4.13 -7.14
C ASN A 47 -9.54 -4.25 -6.48
N ARG A 48 -10.57 -4.52 -7.30
CA ARG A 48 -11.96 -4.61 -6.82
C ARG A 48 -12.15 -5.68 -5.75
N GLN A 49 -11.61 -6.88 -5.94
CA GLN A 49 -11.73 -7.96 -4.98
C GLN A 49 -11.06 -7.61 -3.64
N TRP A 50 -9.91 -6.93 -3.70
CA TRP A 50 -9.24 -6.44 -2.50
C TRP A 50 -10.05 -5.39 -1.75
N ARG A 51 -10.59 -4.39 -2.47
CA ARG A 51 -11.46 -3.36 -1.87
C ARG A 51 -12.72 -3.97 -1.27
N ASP A 52 -13.36 -4.91 -1.97
CA ASP A 52 -14.58 -5.56 -1.51
C ASP A 52 -14.29 -6.40 -0.24
N TYR A 53 -13.16 -7.12 -0.20
CA TYR A 53 -12.68 -7.81 1.00
C TYR A 53 -12.48 -6.85 2.18
N LEU A 54 -11.74 -5.75 1.98
CA LEU A 54 -11.50 -4.77 3.04
C LEU A 54 -12.80 -4.15 3.58
N SER A 55 -13.77 -3.92 2.70
CA SER A 55 -15.09 -3.36 3.07
C SER A 55 -15.95 -4.36 3.85
N SER A 56 -15.68 -5.66 3.72
CA SER A 56 -16.36 -6.72 4.47
C SER A 56 -15.83 -6.92 5.89
N LEU A 57 -14.68 -6.32 6.23
CA LEU A 57 -14.07 -6.50 7.54
C LEU A 57 -14.88 -5.76 8.61
N ALA A 58 -15.14 -6.44 9.73
CA ALA A 58 -15.78 -5.85 10.90
C ALA A 58 -14.82 -4.98 11.75
N LEU A 59 -13.73 -4.48 11.16
CA LEU A 59 -12.73 -3.68 11.85
C LEU A 59 -12.20 -2.53 10.99
N PRO A 60 -11.77 -1.42 11.61
CA PRO A 60 -11.15 -0.32 10.88
C PRO A 60 -9.85 -0.76 10.20
N VAL A 61 -9.67 -0.31 8.96
CA VAL A 61 -8.44 -0.50 8.19
C VAL A 61 -7.73 0.84 8.05
N ALA A 62 -6.43 0.89 8.32
CA ALA A 62 -5.57 2.04 8.07
C ALA A 62 -4.44 1.68 7.10
N PHE A 63 -4.06 2.64 6.27
CA PHE A 63 -3.06 2.49 5.22
C PHE A 63 -1.90 3.43 5.52
N PHE A 64 -0.67 2.93 5.39
CA PHE A 64 0.54 3.72 5.55
C PHE A 64 1.55 3.33 4.48
N HIS A 65 2.35 4.29 4.05
CA HIS A 65 3.67 4.00 3.50
C HIS A 65 4.64 3.72 4.64
N ARG A 66 5.73 2.99 4.37
CA ARG A 66 6.75 2.65 5.38
C ARG A 66 7.20 3.86 6.21
N PRO A 67 7.63 5.01 5.63
CA PRO A 67 8.04 6.16 6.44
C PRO A 67 6.89 6.74 7.28
N ASP A 68 5.68 6.81 6.72
CA ASP A 68 4.50 7.34 7.41
C ASP A 68 4.12 6.46 8.61
N PHE A 69 4.27 5.13 8.47
CA PHE A 69 4.04 4.19 9.55
C PHE A 69 5.06 4.39 10.68
N LEU A 70 6.35 4.48 10.36
CA LEU A 70 7.39 4.69 11.37
C LEU A 70 7.25 6.04 12.09
N ALA A 71 6.81 7.07 11.37
CA ALA A 71 6.51 8.37 11.96
C ALA A 71 5.28 8.32 12.90
N ALA A 72 4.23 7.60 12.51
CA ALA A 72 3.00 7.45 13.32
C ALA A 72 3.16 6.46 14.49
N TYR A 73 4.08 5.50 14.37
CA TYR A 73 4.34 4.46 15.37
C TYR A 73 5.85 4.33 15.68
N PRO A 74 6.45 5.31 16.38
CA PRO A 74 7.91 5.34 16.62
C PRO A 74 8.46 4.13 17.39
N ALA A 75 7.61 3.41 18.12
CA ALA A 75 8.00 2.18 18.84
C ALA A 75 8.39 1.01 17.91
N PHE A 76 8.08 1.11 16.61
CA PHE A 76 8.40 0.11 15.59
C PHE A 76 9.50 0.56 14.61
N ALA A 77 10.15 1.70 14.90
CA ALA A 77 11.28 2.23 14.12
C ALA A 77 12.58 1.46 14.37
#